data_AF-D1JFX1-F1
#
_entry.id   AF-D1JFX1-F1
#
_cell.length_a   1.000
_cell.length_b   1.000
_cell.length_c   1.000
_cell.angle_alpha   90.00
_cell.angle_beta   90.00
_cell.angle_gamma   90.00
#
_symmetry.space_group_name_H-M   'P 1'
#
loop_
_entity.id
_entity.type
_entity.pdbx_description
1 polymer ?
#
loop_
_entity_poly.entity_id
_entity_poly.type
_entity_poly.pdbx_seq_one_letter_code
_entity_poly.pdbx_strand_id
1 'polypeptide(L)'
;MFNNQKLGCKVENPIIQILVKHLAVEAEIFKAKNDIYSLNWAILALIGVDKEKDSILEESIKALEKESEKILGEVFDLTTELIIKFALGVRILKSENRDNSLITKAMKNLLERSKDKNWFNSQETVSMLLFLLNDENEFKLELNDACNWLHKKYNHFIEEKNYQNAIDSSFGLSFCRNVGLPSEEIIKIVDTQSIERISKFLIYLCRNQENEYLEDVVSLLENRLNNKFSDWIFPNLEMSLFEGINLAKTNLPKEDIKAIMDNFHKNKVEWVKFIDVSENGLLLKNIREIPKMPTFNVKEDTLSLLALLEADRKKVYQLNEEEYKSMSKAIRERKEGYTGIKECNLKNLFYFSLTLMAASFILALAFYALNGFQSIMSLYQIEFSLSPKNIVILLKSGSSAILMVIFALFVVFYYRIFHRLLVEGEITSKKELILLFPGIKEVYSMIKGGKPNDD
;
A
#
# COMPACT_ATOMS: atom_id res chain seq x y z
N MET A 1 18.99 26.98 -6.94
CA MET A 1 17.58 27.38 -7.02
C MET A 1 16.82 26.22 -7.64
N PHE A 2 16.14 25.41 -6.84
CA PHE A 2 15.25 24.38 -7.37
C PHE A 2 13.89 25.03 -7.61
N ASN A 3 13.44 25.02 -8.87
CA ASN A 3 12.06 25.34 -9.19
C ASN A 3 11.15 24.41 -8.40
N ASN A 4 10.14 24.98 -7.74
CA ASN A 4 9.00 24.27 -7.17
C ASN A 4 8.18 23.60 -8.29
N GLN A 5 8.72 22.55 -8.92
CA GLN A 5 7.90 21.62 -9.67
C GLN A 5 7.07 20.84 -8.64
N LYS A 6 5.77 21.13 -8.59
CA LYS A 6 4.82 20.28 -7.86
C LYS A 6 4.81 18.91 -8.55
N LEU A 7 5.50 17.94 -7.94
CA LEU A 7 5.49 16.55 -8.36
C LEU A 7 4.14 15.91 -8.00
N GLY A 8 3.50 15.28 -8.99
CA GLY A 8 2.24 14.56 -8.83
C GLY A 8 1.01 15.43 -8.65
N CYS A 9 -0.16 14.78 -8.72
CA CYS A 9 -1.44 15.38 -8.38
C CYS A 9 -2.08 14.64 -7.21
N LYS A 10 -2.75 15.38 -6.32
CA LYS A 10 -3.61 14.77 -5.30
C LYS A 10 -4.86 14.25 -5.99
N VAL A 11 -4.99 12.94 -6.06
CA VAL A 11 -6.20 12.26 -6.56
C VAL A 11 -6.92 11.62 -5.38
N GLU A 12 -8.21 11.35 -5.55
CA GLU A 12 -8.95 10.58 -4.55
C GLU A 12 -8.42 9.15 -4.49
N ASN A 13 -8.33 8.58 -3.29
CA ASN A 13 -7.77 7.25 -3.10
C ASN A 13 -8.67 6.19 -3.78
N PRO A 14 -8.15 5.38 -4.73
CA PRO A 14 -8.95 4.39 -5.44
C PRO A 14 -9.69 3.43 -4.52
N ILE A 15 -9.09 3.05 -3.39
CA ILE A 15 -9.72 2.12 -2.45
C ILE A 15 -10.91 2.76 -1.72
N ILE A 16 -10.82 4.06 -1.42
CA ILE A 16 -11.94 4.82 -0.83
C ILE A 16 -13.06 4.95 -1.84
N GLN A 17 -12.75 5.25 -3.11
CA GLN A 17 -13.77 5.29 -4.17
C GLN A 17 -14.52 3.96 -4.30
N ILE A 18 -13.77 2.85 -4.27
CA ILE A 18 -14.32 1.49 -4.31
C ILE A 18 -15.22 1.23 -3.10
N LEU A 19 -14.73 1.48 -1.88
CA LEU A 19 -15.48 1.30 -0.65
C LEU A 19 -16.79 2.11 -0.64
N VAL A 20 -16.73 3.38 -1.03
CA VAL A 20 -17.91 4.26 -1.07
C VAL A 20 -18.96 3.74 -2.04
N LYS A 21 -18.55 3.30 -3.23
CA LYS A 21 -19.48 2.68 -4.19
C LYS A 21 -20.07 1.39 -3.63
N HIS A 22 -19.27 0.57 -2.97
CA HIS A 22 -19.73 -0.70 -2.42
C HIS A 22 -20.79 -0.48 -1.34
N LEU A 23 -20.51 0.44 -0.42
CA LEU A 23 -21.41 0.81 0.67
C LEU A 23 -22.71 1.46 0.15
N ALA A 24 -22.65 2.21 -0.94
CA ALA A 24 -23.86 2.75 -1.59
C ALA A 24 -24.76 1.63 -2.15
N VAL A 25 -24.17 0.61 -2.79
CA VAL A 25 -24.92 -0.56 -3.28
C VAL A 25 -25.50 -1.36 -2.13
N GLU A 26 -24.70 -1.59 -1.08
CA GLU A 26 -25.15 -2.26 0.13
C GLU A 26 -26.33 -1.53 0.78
N ALA A 27 -26.27 -0.19 0.88
CA ALA A 27 -27.36 0.61 1.44
C ALA A 27 -28.70 0.35 0.71
N GLU A 28 -28.71 0.37 -0.62
CA GLU A 28 -29.91 0.10 -1.42
C GLU A 28 -30.42 -1.34 -1.23
N ILE A 29 -29.52 -2.31 -1.10
CA ILE A 29 -29.87 -3.72 -0.83
C ILE A 29 -30.50 -3.86 0.56
N PHE A 30 -29.92 -3.25 1.59
CA PHE A 30 -30.42 -3.35 2.96
C PHE A 30 -31.73 -2.58 3.15
N LYS A 31 -31.88 -1.44 2.46
CA LYS A 31 -33.15 -0.74 2.32
C LYS A 31 -34.23 -1.67 1.74
N ALA A 32 -33.97 -2.31 0.61
CA ALA A 32 -34.94 -3.22 -0.01
C ALA A 32 -35.31 -4.43 0.87
N LYS A 33 -34.39 -4.85 1.77
CA LYS A 33 -34.61 -5.93 2.74
C LYS A 33 -35.23 -5.45 4.06
N ASN A 34 -35.40 -4.14 4.25
CA ASN A 34 -35.79 -3.55 5.53
C ASN A 34 -34.85 -3.94 6.69
N ASP A 35 -33.56 -4.10 6.40
CA ASP A 35 -32.51 -4.36 7.39
C ASP A 35 -31.91 -3.02 7.85
N ILE A 36 -32.57 -2.41 8.84
CA ILE A 36 -32.20 -1.07 9.34
C ILE A 36 -30.86 -1.08 10.08
N TYR A 37 -30.46 -2.19 10.71
CA TYR A 37 -29.17 -2.30 11.38
C TYR A 37 -28.03 -2.16 10.36
N SER A 38 -28.07 -2.96 9.30
CA SER A 38 -27.05 -2.93 8.24
C SER A 38 -27.12 -1.63 7.43
N LEU A 39 -28.33 -1.14 7.13
CA LEU A 39 -28.52 0.15 6.45
C LEU A 39 -27.87 1.31 7.21
N ASN A 40 -28.00 1.36 8.54
CA ASN A 40 -27.44 2.44 9.34
C ASN A 40 -25.91 2.46 9.34
N TRP A 41 -25.25 1.31 9.26
CA TRP A 41 -23.80 1.27 9.05
C TRP A 41 -23.42 1.94 7.73
N ALA A 42 -24.09 1.56 6.62
CA ALA A 42 -23.81 2.16 5.32
C ALA A 42 -24.09 3.67 5.29
N ILE A 43 -25.20 4.13 5.89
CA ILE A 43 -25.52 5.55 6.01
C ILE A 43 -24.39 6.28 6.72
N LEU A 44 -23.95 5.80 7.90
CA LEU A 44 -22.88 6.42 8.68
C LEU A 44 -21.59 6.59 7.85
N ALA A 45 -21.21 5.57 7.09
CA ALA A 45 -20.08 5.63 6.17
C ALA A 45 -20.25 6.72 5.10
N LEU A 46 -21.42 6.79 4.46
CA LEU A 46 -21.72 7.76 3.40
C LEU A 46 -21.75 9.20 3.93
N ILE A 47 -22.08 9.41 5.20
CA ILE A 47 -21.94 10.71 5.88
C ILE A 47 -20.48 11.15 5.90
N GLY A 48 -19.56 10.24 6.27
CA GLY A 48 -18.13 10.57 6.38
C GLY A 48 -17.47 11.03 5.08
N VAL A 49 -18.12 10.82 3.93
CA VAL A 49 -17.62 11.21 2.60
C VAL A 49 -18.49 12.25 1.88
N ASP A 50 -19.48 12.84 2.56
CA ASP A 50 -20.40 13.85 2.00
C ASP A 50 -21.15 13.39 0.73
N LYS A 51 -21.63 12.14 0.70
CA LYS A 51 -22.42 11.59 -0.42
C LYS A 51 -23.92 11.76 -0.19
N GLU A 52 -24.67 11.89 -1.30
CA GLU A 52 -26.13 12.01 -1.31
C GLU A 52 -26.78 10.77 -0.68
N LYS A 53 -27.60 10.99 0.35
CA LYS A 53 -28.17 9.93 1.20
C LYS A 53 -29.57 10.24 1.73
N ASP A 54 -30.16 11.36 1.32
CA ASP A 54 -31.37 11.90 1.96
C ASP A 54 -32.55 10.92 1.88
N SER A 55 -32.70 10.22 0.76
CA SER A 55 -33.79 9.26 0.56
C SER A 55 -33.69 8.03 1.48
N ILE A 56 -32.48 7.50 1.68
CA ILE A 56 -32.22 6.34 2.55
C ILE A 56 -32.20 6.73 4.04
N LEU A 57 -31.76 7.96 4.34
CA LEU A 57 -31.74 8.53 5.68
C LEU A 57 -33.16 8.70 6.24
N GLU A 58 -34.05 9.32 5.47
CA GLU A 58 -35.44 9.53 5.89
C GLU A 58 -36.19 8.22 6.14
N GLU A 59 -35.87 7.18 5.38
CA GLU A 59 -36.47 5.85 5.55
C GLU A 59 -35.97 5.18 6.84
N SER A 60 -34.67 5.26 7.12
CA SER A 60 -34.09 4.80 8.39
C SER A 60 -34.72 5.50 9.59
N ILE A 61 -34.82 6.84 9.56
CA ILE A 61 -35.40 7.63 10.67
C ILE A 61 -36.84 7.19 10.94
N LYS A 62 -37.68 7.08 9.91
CA LYS A 62 -39.08 6.63 10.07
C LYS A 62 -39.19 5.22 10.65
N ALA A 63 -38.31 4.31 10.23
CA ALA A 63 -38.29 2.95 10.76
C ALA A 63 -37.87 2.94 12.25
N LEU A 64 -36.85 3.72 12.61
CA LEU A 64 -36.42 3.89 13.99
C LEU A 64 -37.48 4.56 14.87
N GLU A 65 -38.22 5.56 14.37
CA GLU A 65 -39.34 6.18 15.10
C GLU A 65 -40.42 5.15 15.44
N LYS A 66 -40.85 4.36 14.45
CA LYS A 66 -41.84 3.29 14.65
C LYS A 66 -41.38 2.23 15.64
N GLU A 67 -40.09 1.89 15.64
CA GLU A 67 -39.53 0.98 16.65
C GLU A 67 -39.36 1.65 18.02
N SER A 68 -39.09 2.96 18.06
CA SER A 68 -38.99 3.72 19.30
C SER A 68 -40.30 3.67 20.09
N GLU A 69 -41.43 3.79 19.41
CA GLU A 69 -42.76 3.64 20.03
C GLU A 69 -42.94 2.27 20.71
N LYS A 70 -42.46 1.19 20.07
CA LYS A 70 -42.51 -0.16 20.65
C LYS A 70 -41.61 -0.30 21.87
N ILE A 71 -40.41 0.28 21.82
CA ILE A 71 -39.45 0.27 22.93
C ILE A 71 -40.01 1.04 24.13
N LEU A 72 -40.58 2.23 23.89
CA LEU A 72 -41.21 3.05 24.93
C LEU A 72 -42.48 2.40 25.48
N GLY A 73 -43.18 1.61 24.67
CA GLY A 73 -44.29 0.75 25.12
C GLY A 73 -43.87 -0.55 25.81
N GLU A 74 -42.56 -0.77 26.02
CA GLU A 74 -41.97 -1.99 26.61
C GLU A 74 -42.28 -3.30 25.85
N VAL A 75 -42.55 -3.21 24.55
CA VAL A 75 -42.83 -4.35 23.67
C VAL A 75 -41.60 -4.67 22.83
N PHE A 76 -40.52 -5.12 23.48
CA PHE A 76 -39.28 -5.47 22.79
C PHE A 76 -38.43 -6.50 23.53
N ASP A 77 -37.64 -7.25 22.77
CA ASP A 77 -36.58 -8.10 23.29
C ASP A 77 -35.23 -7.38 23.19
N LEU A 78 -34.51 -7.33 24.31
CA LEU A 78 -33.21 -6.66 24.38
C LEU A 78 -32.13 -7.53 23.71
N THR A 79 -31.57 -7.05 22.59
CA THR A 79 -30.46 -7.69 21.87
C THR A 79 -29.31 -6.70 21.65
N THR A 80 -28.09 -7.21 21.46
CA THR A 80 -26.91 -6.37 21.13
C THR A 80 -27.11 -5.61 19.82
N GLU A 81 -27.71 -6.26 18.83
CA GLU A 81 -28.02 -5.67 17.52
C GLU A 81 -29.01 -4.51 17.64
N LEU A 82 -30.08 -4.66 18.42
CA LEU A 82 -31.08 -3.60 18.62
C LEU A 82 -30.44 -2.32 19.18
N ILE A 83 -29.50 -2.47 20.10
CA ILE A 83 -28.91 -1.32 20.81
C ILE A 83 -27.86 -0.64 19.94
N ILE A 84 -27.03 -1.42 19.24
CA ILE A 84 -26.10 -0.86 18.26
C ILE A 84 -26.89 -0.18 17.12
N LYS A 85 -28.02 -0.75 16.67
CA LYS A 85 -28.90 -0.14 15.67
C LYS A 85 -29.38 1.25 16.10
N PHE A 86 -29.83 1.38 17.34
CA PHE A 86 -30.28 2.68 17.88
C PHE A 86 -29.12 3.64 18.15
N ALA A 87 -27.97 3.14 18.62
CA ALA A 87 -26.77 3.95 18.80
C ALA A 87 -26.26 4.53 17.47
N LEU A 88 -26.29 3.73 16.38
CA LEU A 88 -26.02 4.22 15.03
C LEU A 88 -27.02 5.31 14.62
N GLY A 89 -28.31 5.10 14.88
CA GLY A 89 -29.36 6.09 14.58
C GLY A 89 -29.10 7.43 15.26
N VAL A 90 -28.75 7.41 16.55
CA VAL A 90 -28.35 8.61 17.31
C VAL A 90 -27.10 9.26 16.71
N ARG A 91 -26.06 8.47 16.39
CA ARG A 91 -24.84 8.98 15.77
C ARG A 91 -25.09 9.64 14.41
N ILE A 92 -25.96 9.05 13.59
CA ILE A 92 -26.37 9.55 12.28
C ILE A 92 -27.10 10.88 12.43
N LEU A 93 -28.10 10.95 13.31
CA LEU A 93 -28.85 12.16 13.60
C LEU A 93 -27.92 13.30 14.02
N LYS A 94 -26.98 13.00 14.93
CA LYS A 94 -25.97 13.97 15.37
C LYS A 94 -25.09 14.47 14.22
N SER A 95 -24.59 13.56 13.40
CA SER A 95 -23.69 13.91 12.29
C SER A 95 -24.39 14.82 11.26
N GLU A 96 -25.71 14.70 11.12
CA GLU A 96 -26.54 15.56 10.27
C GLU A 96 -27.08 16.81 10.98
N ASN A 97 -26.67 17.07 12.22
CA ASN A 97 -27.21 18.15 13.07
C ASN A 97 -28.76 18.11 13.19
N ARG A 98 -29.32 16.91 13.33
CA ARG A 98 -30.75 16.68 13.53
C ARG A 98 -30.99 16.10 14.91
N ASP A 99 -32.09 16.50 15.53
CA ASP A 99 -32.53 15.96 16.81
C ASP A 99 -33.82 15.17 16.64
N ASN A 100 -33.89 13.99 17.26
CA ASN A 100 -35.11 13.20 17.34
C ASN A 100 -35.33 12.71 18.77
N SER A 101 -36.24 13.37 19.48
CA SER A 101 -36.49 13.07 20.89
C SER A 101 -37.05 11.66 21.14
N LEU A 102 -37.77 11.07 20.17
CA LEU A 102 -38.32 9.72 20.30
C LEU A 102 -37.21 8.67 20.27
N ILE A 103 -36.33 8.75 19.26
CA ILE A 103 -35.19 7.84 19.11
C ILE A 103 -34.24 7.97 20.29
N THR A 104 -33.97 9.20 20.72
CA THR A 104 -33.08 9.49 21.86
C THR A 104 -33.62 8.95 23.17
N LYS A 105 -34.93 9.11 23.45
CA LYS A 105 -35.59 8.51 24.62
C LYS A 105 -35.59 6.99 24.57
N ALA A 106 -35.84 6.41 23.39
CA ALA A 106 -35.78 4.96 23.22
C ALA A 106 -34.35 4.43 23.46
N MET A 107 -33.32 5.10 22.95
CA MET A 107 -31.92 4.75 23.21
C MET A 107 -31.59 4.83 24.71
N LYS A 108 -32.08 5.87 25.40
CA LYS A 108 -31.90 5.98 26.85
C LYS A 108 -32.53 4.82 27.61
N ASN A 109 -33.79 4.47 27.30
CA ASN A 109 -34.47 3.33 27.90
C ASN A 109 -33.72 2.02 27.60
N LEU A 110 -33.22 1.84 26.38
CA LEU A 110 -32.37 0.70 26.03
C LEU A 110 -31.12 0.64 26.90
N LEU A 111 -30.39 1.74 27.07
CA LEU A 111 -29.20 1.78 27.95
C LEU A 111 -29.56 1.49 29.40
N GLU A 112 -30.62 2.10 29.96
CA GLU A 112 -31.07 1.85 31.33
C GLU A 112 -31.41 0.38 31.56
N ARG A 113 -32.24 -0.21 30.69
CA ARG A 113 -32.64 -1.64 30.78
C ARG A 113 -31.46 -2.60 30.63
N SER A 114 -30.47 -2.17 29.87
CA SER A 114 -29.25 -2.94 29.73
C SER A 114 -28.48 -2.99 31.06
N LYS A 115 -28.61 -1.96 31.91
CA LYS A 115 -27.84 -1.82 33.17
C LYS A 115 -28.25 -2.90 34.13
N ASP A 116 -29.55 -3.11 34.21
CA ASP A 116 -30.22 -4.11 35.03
C ASP A 116 -29.84 -5.55 34.63
N LYS A 117 -29.37 -5.75 33.39
CA LYS A 117 -28.95 -7.05 32.84
C LYS A 117 -27.43 -7.26 32.75
N ASN A 118 -26.61 -6.46 33.44
CA ASN A 118 -25.14 -6.44 33.34
C ASN A 118 -24.60 -6.03 31.95
N TRP A 119 -25.13 -4.94 31.38
CA TRP A 119 -24.58 -4.07 30.32
C TRP A 119 -23.86 -4.65 29.10
N PHE A 120 -24.19 -5.87 28.73
CA PHE A 120 -23.64 -6.66 27.63
C PHE A 120 -22.32 -7.33 27.98
N ASN A 121 -22.43 -8.64 28.22
CA ASN A 121 -21.34 -9.62 28.39
C ASN A 121 -20.37 -9.72 27.19
N SER A 122 -20.39 -8.75 26.27
CA SER A 122 -19.55 -8.68 25.09
C SER A 122 -18.77 -7.36 25.09
N GLN A 123 -17.44 -7.47 25.13
CA GLN A 123 -16.53 -6.33 24.97
C GLN A 123 -16.84 -5.53 23.70
N GLU A 124 -17.24 -6.21 22.63
CA GLU A 124 -17.45 -5.64 21.31
C GLU A 124 -18.63 -4.67 21.32
N THR A 125 -19.71 -5.06 21.97
CA THR A 125 -20.90 -4.22 22.09
C THR A 125 -20.59 -2.96 22.89
N VAL A 126 -19.92 -3.10 24.03
CA VAL A 126 -19.54 -1.95 24.86
C VAL A 126 -18.59 -1.02 24.11
N SER A 127 -17.61 -1.60 23.42
CA SER A 127 -16.65 -0.85 22.60
C SER A 127 -17.34 -0.05 21.49
N MET A 128 -18.30 -0.66 20.78
CA MET A 128 -19.11 0.01 19.76
C MET A 128 -20.00 1.11 20.33
N LEU A 129 -20.59 0.93 21.52
CA LEU A 129 -21.38 1.98 22.16
C LEU A 129 -20.54 3.19 22.52
N LEU A 130 -19.35 2.97 23.08
CA LEU A 130 -18.41 4.05 23.37
C LEU A 130 -17.98 4.77 22.09
N PHE A 131 -17.76 4.06 20.99
CA PHE A 131 -17.46 4.65 19.69
C PHE A 131 -18.64 5.49 19.14
N LEU A 132 -19.85 4.93 19.12
CA LEU A 132 -21.00 5.55 18.45
C LEU A 132 -21.60 6.72 19.25
N LEU A 133 -21.51 6.69 20.58
CA LEU A 133 -22.17 7.66 21.45
C LEU A 133 -21.18 8.61 22.15
N ASN A 134 -19.91 8.59 21.77
CA ASN A 134 -18.83 9.36 22.44
C ASN A 134 -19.11 10.86 22.57
N ASP A 135 -19.76 11.46 21.58
CA ASP A 135 -19.99 12.89 21.46
C ASP A 135 -21.34 13.33 22.06
N GLU A 136 -22.11 12.41 22.64
CA GLU A 136 -23.43 12.67 23.20
C GLU A 136 -23.42 12.83 24.72
N ASN A 137 -23.56 14.07 25.17
CA ASN A 137 -23.59 14.41 26.60
C ASN A 137 -24.76 13.75 27.35
N GLU A 138 -25.85 13.46 26.65
CA GLU A 138 -27.09 12.92 27.24
C GLU A 138 -26.92 11.51 27.83
N PHE A 139 -25.94 10.74 27.34
CA PHE A 139 -25.68 9.37 27.77
C PHE A 139 -24.41 9.24 28.62
N LYS A 140 -23.82 10.35 29.06
CA LYS A 140 -22.50 10.37 29.71
C LYS A 140 -22.44 9.54 30.98
N LEU A 141 -23.51 9.52 31.77
CA LEU A 141 -23.57 8.71 33.00
C LEU A 141 -23.53 7.23 32.68
N GLU A 142 -24.30 6.81 31.67
CA GLU A 142 -24.37 5.45 31.20
C GLU A 142 -23.04 5.01 30.57
N LEU A 143 -22.42 5.86 29.75
CA LEU A 143 -21.15 5.54 29.10
C LEU A 143 -19.96 5.47 30.07
N ASN A 144 -19.96 6.24 31.17
CA ASN A 144 -18.87 6.20 32.15
C ASN A 144 -18.76 4.83 32.85
N ASP A 145 -19.89 4.28 33.27
CA ASP A 145 -19.95 2.96 33.91
C ASP A 145 -19.50 1.86 32.91
N ALA A 146 -19.85 2.01 31.62
CA ALA A 146 -19.45 1.10 30.55
C ALA A 146 -17.95 1.20 30.24
N CYS A 147 -17.40 2.41 30.19
CA CYS A 147 -15.97 2.69 30.02
C CYS A 147 -15.14 2.06 31.17
N ASN A 148 -15.61 2.16 32.41
CA ASN A 148 -14.97 1.54 33.57
C ASN A 148 -14.98 0.00 33.50
N TRP A 149 -16.09 -0.59 33.06
CA TRP A 149 -16.19 -2.03 32.86
C TRP A 149 -15.23 -2.50 31.75
N LEU A 150 -15.20 -1.81 30.61
CA LEU A 150 -14.34 -2.15 29.48
C LEU A 150 -12.87 -2.03 29.84
N HIS A 151 -12.49 -1.01 30.62
CA HIS A 151 -11.13 -0.82 31.12
C HIS A 151 -10.67 -1.97 32.04
N LYS A 152 -11.55 -2.49 32.90
CA LYS A 152 -11.23 -3.68 33.72
C LYS A 152 -10.98 -4.92 32.85
N LYS A 153 -11.81 -5.13 31.82
CA LYS A 153 -11.63 -6.22 30.86
C LYS A 153 -10.37 -6.08 30.03
N TYR A 154 -10.09 -4.86 29.57
CA TYR A 154 -8.86 -4.51 28.86
C TYR A 154 -7.60 -4.92 29.64
N ASN A 155 -7.49 -4.51 30.91
CA ASN A 155 -6.33 -4.86 31.75
C ASN A 155 -6.14 -6.37 31.85
N HIS A 156 -7.23 -7.11 32.03
CA HIS A 156 -7.19 -8.57 32.06
C HIS A 156 -6.71 -9.17 30.73
N PHE A 157 -7.16 -8.66 29.59
CA PHE A 157 -6.68 -9.14 28.28
C PHE A 157 -5.21 -8.81 28.02
N ILE A 158 -4.73 -7.67 28.49
CA ILE A 158 -3.31 -7.32 28.42
C ILE A 158 -2.46 -8.27 29.28
N GLU A 159 -2.89 -8.56 30.51
CA GLU A 159 -2.23 -9.51 31.41
C GLU A 159 -2.16 -10.92 30.80
N GLU A 160 -3.23 -11.36 30.14
CA GLU A 160 -3.31 -12.65 29.45
C GLU A 160 -2.64 -12.68 28.07
N LYS A 161 -2.12 -11.54 27.58
CA LYS A 161 -1.62 -11.37 26.20
C LYS A 161 -2.65 -11.73 25.12
N ASN A 162 -3.94 -11.55 25.43
CA ASN A 162 -5.03 -11.73 24.49
C ASN A 162 -5.23 -10.46 23.66
N TYR A 163 -4.32 -10.25 22.70
CA TYR A 163 -4.26 -9.03 21.92
C TYR A 163 -5.47 -8.79 21.01
N GLN A 164 -6.16 -9.85 20.55
CA GLN A 164 -7.38 -9.70 19.75
C GLN A 164 -8.46 -8.94 20.53
N ASN A 165 -8.70 -9.37 21.76
CA ASN A 165 -9.66 -8.77 22.66
C ASN A 165 -9.18 -7.41 23.21
N ALA A 166 -7.87 -7.24 23.37
CA ALA A 166 -7.28 -5.97 23.75
C ALA A 166 -7.48 -4.90 22.66
N ILE A 167 -7.34 -5.24 21.37
CA ILE A 167 -7.63 -4.33 20.24
C ILE A 167 -9.10 -3.95 20.21
N ASP A 168 -10.01 -4.93 20.33
CA ASP A 168 -11.45 -4.66 20.35
C ASP A 168 -11.82 -3.74 21.54
N SER A 169 -11.17 -3.90 22.69
CA SER A 169 -11.39 -3.05 23.86
C SER A 169 -10.75 -1.66 23.75
N SER A 170 -9.52 -1.58 23.22
CA SER A 170 -8.80 -0.31 23.09
C SER A 170 -9.46 0.64 22.10
N PHE A 171 -10.08 0.10 21.04
CA PHE A 171 -10.88 0.85 20.09
C PHE A 171 -11.93 1.71 20.81
N GLY A 172 -12.84 1.12 21.58
CA GLY A 172 -13.88 1.86 22.31
C GLY A 172 -13.30 2.75 23.41
N LEU A 173 -12.26 2.28 24.10
CA LEU A 173 -11.60 3.09 25.14
C LEU A 173 -10.98 4.37 24.57
N SER A 174 -10.47 4.37 23.33
CA SER A 174 -9.91 5.57 22.68
C SER A 174 -10.87 6.76 22.56
N PHE A 175 -12.16 6.55 22.82
CA PHE A 175 -13.20 7.58 22.82
C PHE A 175 -13.56 8.10 24.22
N CYS A 176 -13.17 7.41 25.31
CA CYS A 176 -13.48 7.81 26.68
C CYS A 176 -12.25 7.91 27.62
N ARG A 177 -11.16 7.21 27.30
CA ARG A 177 -9.97 7.09 28.15
C ARG A 177 -8.73 6.70 27.35
N ASN A 178 -7.63 7.42 27.54
CA ASN A 178 -6.35 7.02 26.94
C ASN A 178 -5.84 5.73 27.60
N VAL A 179 -5.61 4.72 26.77
CA VAL A 179 -4.99 3.45 27.13
C VAL A 179 -3.85 3.17 26.15
N GLY A 180 -2.72 2.68 26.65
CA GLY A 180 -1.57 2.33 25.81
C GLY A 180 -1.56 0.84 25.48
N LEU A 181 -1.48 0.51 24.20
CA LEU A 181 -1.33 -0.87 23.70
C LEU A 181 0.15 -1.22 23.49
N PRO A 182 0.55 -2.49 23.63
CA PRO A 182 1.88 -2.95 23.23
C PRO A 182 1.95 -3.07 21.70
N SER A 183 2.01 -1.93 21.01
CA SER A 183 1.89 -1.83 19.54
C SER A 183 2.94 -2.66 18.79
N GLU A 184 4.18 -2.76 19.30
CA GLU A 184 5.22 -3.65 18.74
C GLU A 184 4.82 -5.14 18.71
N GLU A 185 4.13 -5.63 19.75
CA GLU A 185 3.69 -7.03 19.81
C GLU A 185 2.47 -7.25 18.92
N ILE A 186 1.57 -6.26 18.86
CA ILE A 186 0.36 -6.31 18.05
C ILE A 186 0.70 -6.33 16.56
N ILE A 187 1.68 -5.55 16.11
CA ILE A 187 2.09 -5.51 14.70
C ILE A 187 2.59 -6.87 14.22
N LYS A 188 3.22 -7.66 15.09
CA LYS A 188 3.66 -9.03 14.72
C LYS A 188 2.50 -9.97 14.41
N ILE A 189 1.30 -9.68 14.91
CA ILE A 189 0.11 -10.52 14.72
C ILE A 189 -0.98 -9.84 13.89
N VAL A 190 -0.85 -8.55 13.56
CA VAL A 190 -1.88 -7.75 12.89
C VAL A 190 -2.22 -8.32 11.51
N ASP A 191 -1.24 -8.88 10.82
CA ASP A 191 -1.41 -9.57 9.55
C ASP A 191 -2.35 -10.78 9.62
N THR A 192 -2.55 -11.38 10.81
CA THR A 192 -3.45 -12.53 10.98
C THR A 192 -4.87 -12.13 11.40
N GLN A 193 -5.11 -10.84 11.62
CA GLN A 193 -6.40 -10.33 12.09
C GLN A 193 -7.38 -10.12 10.93
N SER A 194 -8.68 -10.02 11.28
CA SER A 194 -9.71 -9.61 10.33
C SER A 194 -9.55 -8.14 9.94
N ILE A 195 -10.05 -7.78 8.75
CA ILE A 195 -10.09 -6.39 8.28
C ILE A 195 -10.76 -5.50 9.33
N GLU A 196 -11.87 -5.94 9.92
CA GLU A 196 -12.55 -5.23 11.00
C GLU A 196 -11.61 -4.84 12.17
N ARG A 197 -10.78 -5.78 12.65
CA ARG A 197 -9.83 -5.50 13.75
C ARG A 197 -8.68 -4.61 13.32
N ILE A 198 -8.20 -4.77 12.09
CA ILE A 198 -7.17 -3.89 11.52
C ILE A 198 -7.69 -2.46 11.49
N SER A 199 -8.93 -2.26 11.03
CA SER A 199 -9.59 -0.94 10.99
C SER A 199 -9.78 -0.34 12.38
N LYS A 200 -10.22 -1.12 13.37
CA LYS A 200 -10.31 -0.70 14.78
C LYS A 200 -8.95 -0.28 15.35
N PHE A 201 -7.92 -1.08 15.10
CA PHE A 201 -6.56 -0.79 15.55
C PHE A 201 -6.02 0.49 14.91
N LEU A 202 -6.27 0.70 13.61
CA LEU A 202 -5.89 1.93 12.91
C LEU A 202 -6.58 3.16 13.52
N ILE A 203 -7.90 3.09 13.79
CA ILE A 203 -8.61 4.18 14.47
C ILE A 203 -8.02 4.48 15.85
N TYR A 204 -7.69 3.43 16.61
CA TYR A 204 -7.01 3.58 17.90
C TYR A 204 -5.66 4.30 17.77
N LEU A 205 -4.83 3.92 16.79
CA LEU A 205 -3.52 4.55 16.56
C LEU A 205 -3.67 6.03 16.17
N CYS A 206 -4.60 6.35 15.27
CA CYS A 206 -4.88 7.73 14.85
C CYS A 206 -5.26 8.61 16.06
N ARG A 207 -6.16 8.12 16.92
CA ARG A 207 -6.66 8.90 18.07
C ARG A 207 -5.62 9.09 19.17
N ASN A 208 -4.74 8.11 19.38
CA ASN A 208 -3.67 8.21 20.38
C ASN A 208 -2.38 8.83 19.83
N GLN A 209 -2.35 9.24 18.56
CA GLN A 209 -1.21 9.86 17.88
C GLN A 209 0.06 8.97 17.87
N GLU A 210 -0.13 7.64 17.81
CA GLU A 210 0.95 6.66 17.71
C GLU A 210 1.45 6.54 16.26
N ASN A 211 2.18 7.55 15.79
CA ASN A 211 2.58 7.69 14.38
C ASN A 211 3.59 6.64 13.90
N GLU A 212 4.32 5.99 14.80
CA GLU A 212 5.43 5.07 14.45
C GLU A 212 4.97 3.90 13.57
N TYR A 213 3.74 3.43 13.78
CA TYR A 213 3.21 2.22 13.15
C TYR A 213 2.04 2.50 12.19
N LEU A 214 1.69 3.77 12.03
CA LEU A 214 0.51 4.20 11.29
C LEU A 214 0.62 3.80 9.81
N GLU A 215 1.77 4.07 9.18
CA GLU A 215 1.98 3.79 7.75
C GLU A 215 1.95 2.28 7.43
N ASP A 216 2.49 1.44 8.33
CA ASP A 216 2.48 -0.02 8.17
C ASP A 216 1.05 -0.57 8.22
N VAL A 217 0.26 -0.12 9.20
CA VAL A 217 -1.13 -0.57 9.37
C VAL A 217 -2.04 -0.04 8.25
N VAL A 218 -1.84 1.21 7.80
CA VAL A 218 -2.54 1.76 6.63
C VAL A 218 -2.24 0.92 5.39
N SER A 219 -0.96 0.64 5.12
CA SER A 219 -0.54 -0.14 3.95
C SER A 219 -1.11 -1.55 3.98
N LEU A 220 -1.13 -2.19 5.16
CA LEU A 220 -1.76 -3.49 5.35
C LEU A 220 -3.27 -3.45 5.06
N LEU A 221 -3.98 -2.48 5.60
CA LEU A 221 -5.42 -2.33 5.39
C LEU A 221 -5.74 -2.09 3.90
N GLU A 222 -5.03 -1.17 3.24
CA GLU A 222 -5.19 -0.89 1.81
C GLU A 222 -4.94 -2.15 0.97
N ASN A 223 -3.90 -2.94 1.29
CA ASN A 223 -3.63 -4.22 0.61
C ASN A 223 -4.74 -5.27 0.82
N ARG A 224 -5.25 -5.38 2.06
CA ARG A 224 -6.34 -6.32 2.38
C ARG A 224 -7.63 -5.97 1.65
N LEU A 225 -7.97 -4.69 1.59
CA LEU A 225 -9.12 -4.19 0.85
C LEU A 225 -8.92 -4.36 -0.66
N ASN A 226 -7.74 -4.06 -1.19
CA ASN A 226 -7.42 -4.30 -2.61
C ASN A 226 -7.61 -5.76 -2.98
N ASN A 227 -7.21 -6.71 -2.12
CA ASN A 227 -7.45 -8.13 -2.34
C ASN A 227 -8.94 -8.51 -2.21
N LYS A 228 -9.68 -7.89 -1.28
CA LYS A 228 -11.13 -8.10 -1.14
C LYS A 228 -11.89 -7.64 -2.38
N PHE A 229 -11.46 -6.53 -2.99
CA PHE A 229 -12.11 -5.90 -4.14
C PHE A 229 -11.42 -6.15 -5.48
N SER A 230 -10.38 -6.99 -5.54
CA SER A 230 -9.60 -7.23 -6.77
C SER A 230 -10.47 -7.73 -7.92
N ASP A 231 -11.51 -8.50 -7.57
CA ASP A 231 -12.43 -9.14 -8.50
C ASP A 231 -13.74 -8.35 -8.66
N TRP A 232 -13.85 -7.16 -8.05
CA TRP A 232 -15.09 -6.41 -8.02
C TRP A 232 -15.32 -5.61 -9.32
N ILE A 233 -16.12 -6.21 -10.20
CA ILE A 233 -16.44 -5.67 -11.53
C ILE A 233 -17.54 -4.58 -11.49
N PHE A 234 -18.11 -4.25 -10.33
CA PHE A 234 -19.29 -3.38 -10.26
C PHE A 234 -19.13 -2.02 -10.97
N PRO A 235 -17.97 -1.32 -10.93
CA PRO A 235 -17.80 -0.10 -11.73
C PRO A 235 -17.92 -0.34 -13.25
N ASN A 236 -17.44 -1.48 -13.73
CA ASN A 236 -17.56 -1.88 -15.13
C ASN A 236 -18.98 -2.35 -15.45
N LEU A 237 -19.66 -3.09 -14.56
CA LEU A 237 -21.05 -3.51 -14.75
C LEU A 237 -22.03 -2.33 -14.71
N GLU A 238 -21.84 -1.41 -13.78
CA GLU A 238 -22.61 -0.16 -13.67
C GLU A 238 -22.43 0.71 -14.91
N MET A 239 -21.17 0.87 -15.37
CA MET A 239 -20.90 1.54 -16.65
C MET A 239 -21.52 0.79 -17.82
N SER A 240 -21.53 -0.55 -17.79
CA SER A 240 -22.19 -1.37 -18.82
C SER A 240 -23.70 -1.14 -18.85
N LEU A 241 -24.32 -1.09 -17.67
CA LEU A 241 -25.74 -0.82 -17.54
C LEU A 241 -26.06 0.60 -18.00
N PHE A 242 -25.26 1.59 -17.59
CA PHE A 242 -25.45 2.99 -17.94
C PHE A 242 -25.28 3.24 -19.44
N GLU A 243 -24.14 2.85 -20.01
CA GLU A 243 -23.86 3.01 -21.44
C GLU A 243 -24.76 2.12 -22.30
N GLY A 244 -25.07 0.91 -21.83
CA GLY A 244 -26.05 0.04 -22.47
C GLY A 244 -27.44 0.68 -22.53
N ILE A 245 -27.93 1.26 -21.44
CA ILE A 245 -29.20 1.98 -21.42
C ILE A 245 -29.16 3.20 -22.34
N ASN A 246 -28.07 3.96 -22.33
CA ASN A 246 -27.91 5.14 -23.20
C ASN A 246 -27.92 4.74 -24.68
N LEU A 247 -27.14 3.72 -25.06
CA LEU A 247 -27.11 3.16 -26.42
C LEU A 247 -28.48 2.62 -26.86
N ALA A 248 -29.19 1.90 -25.98
CA ALA A 248 -30.54 1.41 -26.26
C ALA A 248 -31.57 2.53 -26.47
N LYS A 249 -31.37 3.69 -25.84
CA LYS A 249 -32.23 4.88 -25.97
C LYS A 249 -31.87 5.76 -27.16
N THR A 250 -30.78 5.49 -27.87
CA THR A 250 -30.44 6.25 -29.08
C THR A 250 -31.34 5.88 -30.26
N ASN A 251 -31.57 6.82 -31.19
CA ASN A 251 -32.24 6.55 -32.47
C ASN A 251 -31.29 5.93 -33.52
N LEU A 252 -30.16 5.37 -33.11
CA LEU A 252 -29.18 4.81 -34.02
C LEU A 252 -29.66 3.46 -34.58
N PRO A 253 -29.44 3.18 -35.87
CA PRO A 253 -29.60 1.83 -36.43
C PRO A 253 -28.79 0.79 -35.65
N LYS A 254 -29.30 -0.43 -35.56
CA LYS A 254 -28.66 -1.51 -34.78
C LYS A 254 -27.28 -1.88 -35.33
N GLU A 255 -27.11 -1.74 -36.64
CA GLU A 255 -25.84 -1.97 -37.35
C GLU A 255 -24.76 -0.99 -36.87
N ASP A 256 -25.14 0.27 -36.62
CA ASP A 256 -24.23 1.31 -36.13
C ASP A 256 -23.89 1.10 -34.65
N ILE A 257 -24.88 0.70 -33.84
CA ILE A 257 -24.65 0.33 -32.43
C ILE A 257 -23.68 -0.86 -32.36
N LYS A 258 -23.87 -1.88 -33.21
CA LYS A 258 -22.97 -3.04 -33.28
C LYS A 258 -21.55 -2.62 -33.69
N ALA A 259 -21.40 -1.74 -34.68
CA ALA A 259 -20.09 -1.23 -35.10
C ALA A 259 -19.37 -0.44 -33.98
N ILE A 260 -20.13 0.37 -33.21
CA ILE A 260 -19.61 1.09 -32.03
C ILE A 260 -19.13 0.10 -30.95
N MET A 261 -19.95 -0.92 -30.64
CA MET A 261 -19.62 -1.94 -29.65
C MET A 261 -18.41 -2.79 -30.06
N ASP A 262 -18.30 -3.13 -31.35
CA ASP A 262 -17.15 -3.86 -31.91
C ASP A 262 -15.87 -3.03 -31.83
N ASN A 263 -15.96 -1.72 -32.03
CA ASN A 263 -14.82 -0.80 -31.87
C ASN A 263 -14.35 -0.74 -30.41
N PHE A 264 -15.28 -0.62 -29.45
CA PHE A 264 -14.91 -0.64 -28.04
C PHE A 264 -14.34 -1.99 -27.59
N HIS A 265 -14.84 -3.11 -28.12
CA HIS A 265 -14.25 -4.44 -27.92
C HIS A 265 -12.80 -4.50 -28.41
N LYS A 266 -12.52 -3.99 -29.62
CA LYS A 266 -11.16 -3.92 -30.18
C LYS A 266 -10.22 -3.07 -29.32
N ASN A 267 -10.75 -2.01 -28.71
CA ASN A 267 -10.00 -1.15 -27.79
C ASN A 267 -9.91 -1.70 -26.36
N LYS A 268 -10.34 -2.95 -26.11
CA LYS A 268 -10.32 -3.64 -24.82
C LYS A 268 -11.02 -2.87 -23.70
N VAL A 269 -12.06 -2.11 -24.02
CA VAL A 269 -12.83 -1.38 -23.02
C VAL A 269 -13.57 -2.40 -22.14
N GLU A 270 -13.32 -2.37 -20.84
CA GLU A 270 -13.70 -3.46 -19.94
C GLU A 270 -15.20 -3.64 -19.75
N TRP A 271 -15.97 -2.56 -19.66
CA TRP A 271 -17.43 -2.63 -19.47
C TRP A 271 -18.13 -3.26 -20.69
N VAL A 272 -17.59 -3.11 -21.88
CA VAL A 272 -18.22 -3.62 -23.12
C VAL A 272 -18.26 -5.15 -23.15
N LYS A 273 -17.40 -5.82 -22.37
CA LYS A 273 -17.37 -7.28 -22.19
C LYS A 273 -18.70 -7.85 -21.64
N PHE A 274 -19.53 -7.02 -21.01
CA PHE A 274 -20.79 -7.45 -20.38
C PHE A 274 -22.03 -7.18 -21.22
N ILE A 275 -21.91 -6.55 -22.39
CA ILE A 275 -23.03 -6.19 -23.26
C ILE A 275 -22.90 -6.87 -24.60
N ASP A 276 -24.01 -7.39 -25.10
CA ASP A 276 -24.13 -7.94 -26.45
C ASP A 276 -25.28 -7.29 -27.22
N VAL A 277 -25.11 -7.16 -28.54
CA VAL A 277 -26.15 -6.65 -29.43
C VAL A 277 -26.89 -7.82 -30.07
N SER A 278 -28.11 -8.08 -29.60
CA SER A 278 -28.98 -9.13 -30.12
C SER A 278 -30.06 -8.59 -31.06
N GLU A 279 -30.76 -9.48 -31.76
CA GLU A 279 -31.90 -9.12 -32.62
C GLU A 279 -33.01 -8.39 -31.84
N ASN A 280 -33.17 -8.68 -30.54
CA ASN A 280 -34.19 -8.10 -29.67
C ASN A 280 -33.71 -6.87 -28.89
N GLY A 281 -32.47 -6.41 -29.10
CA GLY A 281 -31.87 -5.28 -28.39
C GLY A 281 -30.55 -5.62 -27.69
N LEU A 282 -30.13 -4.78 -26.74
CA LEU A 282 -28.92 -5.01 -25.94
C LEU A 282 -29.19 -6.02 -24.82
N LEU A 283 -28.37 -7.07 -24.75
CA LEU A 283 -28.43 -8.11 -23.71
C LEU A 283 -27.20 -8.02 -22.81
N LEU A 284 -27.39 -8.18 -21.50
CA LEU A 284 -26.28 -8.42 -20.59
C LEU A 284 -25.82 -9.87 -20.72
N LYS A 285 -24.58 -10.06 -21.17
CA LYS A 285 -23.94 -11.39 -21.22
C LYS A 285 -23.11 -11.62 -19.96
N ASN A 286 -22.74 -12.88 -19.75
CA ASN A 286 -21.77 -13.27 -18.73
C ASN A 286 -22.20 -12.93 -17.29
N ILE A 287 -23.51 -12.79 -17.01
CA ILE A 287 -24.04 -12.62 -15.65
C ILE A 287 -23.56 -13.76 -14.73
N ARG A 288 -23.43 -14.97 -15.27
CA ARG A 288 -22.91 -16.15 -14.55
C ARG A 288 -21.40 -16.14 -14.35
N GLU A 289 -20.67 -15.35 -15.14
CA GLU A 289 -19.21 -15.16 -15.06
C GLU A 289 -18.84 -13.87 -14.34
N ILE A 290 -19.82 -13.09 -13.85
CA ILE A 290 -19.55 -12.03 -12.87
C ILE A 290 -18.83 -12.71 -11.71
N PRO A 291 -17.55 -12.37 -11.44
CA PRO A 291 -16.83 -12.92 -10.31
C PRO A 291 -17.65 -12.69 -9.04
N LYS A 292 -17.50 -13.58 -8.05
CA LYS A 292 -18.24 -13.50 -6.80
C LYS A 292 -18.26 -12.06 -6.30
N MET A 293 -19.46 -11.52 -6.06
CA MET A 293 -19.57 -10.26 -5.31
C MET A 293 -18.73 -10.41 -4.03
N PRO A 294 -17.92 -9.39 -3.68
CA PRO A 294 -17.27 -9.38 -2.38
C PRO A 294 -18.32 -9.64 -1.30
N THR A 295 -17.93 -10.39 -0.28
CA THR A 295 -18.83 -10.73 0.82
C THR A 295 -19.35 -9.45 1.46
N PHE A 296 -20.67 -9.29 1.51
CA PHE A 296 -21.30 -8.16 2.19
C PHE A 296 -20.97 -8.17 3.68
N ASN A 297 -20.22 -7.17 4.12
CA ASN A 297 -19.89 -6.95 5.52
C ASN A 297 -19.83 -5.45 5.78
N VAL A 298 -21.01 -4.83 5.78
CA VAL A 298 -21.20 -3.39 5.90
C VAL A 298 -20.53 -2.77 7.11
N LYS A 299 -20.47 -3.49 8.23
CA LYS A 299 -19.79 -3.02 9.45
C LYS A 299 -18.28 -2.92 9.21
N GLU A 300 -17.68 -3.98 8.68
CA GLU A 300 -16.26 -4.02 8.34
C GLU A 300 -15.90 -2.95 7.31
N ASP A 301 -16.70 -2.83 6.25
CA ASP A 301 -16.47 -1.86 5.18
C ASP A 301 -16.64 -0.42 5.68
N THR A 302 -17.62 -0.17 6.54
CA THR A 302 -17.80 1.13 7.20
C THR A 302 -16.64 1.49 8.11
N LEU A 303 -16.22 0.56 8.99
CA LEU A 303 -15.07 0.80 9.87
C LEU A 303 -13.78 1.01 9.09
N SER A 304 -13.60 0.29 7.98
CA SER A 304 -12.45 0.46 7.09
C SER A 304 -12.43 1.83 6.42
N LEU A 305 -13.58 2.29 5.92
CA LEU A 305 -13.70 3.63 5.37
C LEU A 305 -13.38 4.69 6.42
N LEU A 306 -13.99 4.60 7.61
CA LEU A 306 -13.75 5.55 8.70
C LEU A 306 -12.29 5.55 9.15
N ALA A 307 -11.65 4.39 9.26
CA ALA A 307 -10.23 4.28 9.63
C ALA A 307 -9.30 4.96 8.62
N LEU A 308 -9.57 4.79 7.32
CA LEU A 308 -8.81 5.45 6.25
C LEU A 308 -9.05 6.97 6.25
N LEU A 309 -10.25 7.43 6.56
CA LEU A 309 -10.56 8.86 6.68
C LEU A 309 -9.84 9.50 7.89
N GLU A 310 -9.84 8.83 9.04
CA GLU A 310 -9.09 9.25 10.24
C GLU A 310 -7.58 9.32 9.97
N ALA A 311 -7.06 8.45 9.11
CA ALA A 311 -5.65 8.45 8.69
C ALA A 311 -5.33 9.44 7.54
N ASP A 312 -6.23 10.38 7.23
CA ASP A 312 -6.12 11.36 6.13
C ASP A 312 -5.83 10.72 4.75
N ARG A 313 -6.37 9.51 4.51
CA ARG A 313 -6.17 8.77 3.25
C ARG A 313 -7.19 9.11 2.17
N LYS A 314 -8.05 10.13 2.37
CA LYS A 314 -9.05 10.58 1.38
C LYS A 314 -8.43 10.88 0.02
N LYS A 315 -7.23 11.46 0.03
CA LYS A 315 -6.46 11.77 -1.19
C LYS A 315 -5.08 11.17 -1.10
N VAL A 316 -4.63 10.56 -2.19
CA VAL A 316 -3.26 10.05 -2.35
C VAL A 316 -2.54 10.85 -3.43
N TYR A 317 -1.22 10.93 -3.31
CA TYR A 317 -0.40 11.49 -4.37
C TYR A 317 -0.21 10.46 -5.46
N GLN A 318 -0.74 10.74 -6.65
CA GLN A 318 -0.45 9.96 -7.83
C GLN A 318 0.67 10.65 -8.62
N LEU A 319 1.74 9.90 -8.85
CA LEU A 319 2.83 10.29 -9.73
C LEU A 319 2.56 9.70 -11.11
N ASN A 320 2.81 10.48 -12.16
CA ASN A 320 2.90 9.89 -13.50
C ASN A 320 4.18 9.03 -13.61
N GLU A 321 4.30 8.24 -14.68
CA GLU A 321 5.41 7.28 -14.82
C GLU A 321 6.79 7.97 -14.81
N GLU A 322 6.90 9.16 -15.40
CA GLU A 322 8.13 9.96 -15.47
C GLU A 322 8.51 10.56 -14.11
N GLU A 323 7.51 11.06 -13.37
CA GLU A 323 7.65 11.58 -12.01
C GLU A 323 8.02 10.47 -11.02
N TYR A 324 7.41 9.29 -11.17
CA TYR A 324 7.77 8.11 -10.37
C TYR A 324 9.21 7.67 -10.63
N LYS A 325 9.65 7.62 -11.91
CA LYS A 325 11.05 7.34 -12.27
C LYS A 325 12.00 8.39 -11.68
N SER A 326 11.61 9.66 -11.71
CA SER A 326 12.40 10.76 -11.15
C SER A 326 12.49 10.70 -9.62
N MET A 327 11.38 10.41 -8.94
CA MET A 327 11.31 10.32 -7.48
C MET A 327 12.01 9.06 -6.96
N SER A 328 11.84 7.90 -7.61
CA SER A 328 12.56 6.67 -7.26
C SER A 328 14.08 6.85 -7.44
N LYS A 329 14.52 7.58 -8.46
CA LYS A 329 15.92 7.97 -8.63
C LYS A 329 16.39 8.90 -7.50
N ALA A 330 15.61 9.92 -7.15
CA ALA A 330 15.92 10.83 -6.04
C ALA A 330 15.97 10.13 -4.67
N ILE A 331 15.10 9.14 -4.42
CA ILE A 331 15.11 8.31 -3.21
C ILE A 331 16.34 7.40 -3.17
N ARG A 332 16.72 6.80 -4.31
CA ARG A 332 17.97 6.03 -4.42
C ARG A 332 19.19 6.89 -4.11
N GLU A 333 19.20 8.14 -4.56
CA GLU A 333 20.25 9.12 -4.28
C GLU A 333 20.27 9.59 -2.80
N ARG A 334 19.19 9.38 -2.05
CA ARG A 334 19.02 9.82 -0.65
C ARG A 334 19.36 8.77 0.42
N LYS A 335 19.77 7.55 0.07
CA LYS A 335 20.18 6.54 1.08
C LYS A 335 21.23 7.13 2.02
N GLU A 336 21.01 7.01 3.33
CA GLU A 336 21.86 7.57 4.37
C GLU A 336 23.34 7.23 4.14
N GLY A 337 24.20 8.25 4.15
CA GLY A 337 25.64 8.13 3.88
C GLY A 337 26.06 8.41 2.44
N TYR A 338 25.13 8.60 1.49
CA TYR A 338 25.47 9.00 0.13
C TYR A 338 25.74 10.52 0.02
N THR A 339 27.00 10.93 0.09
CA THR A 339 27.39 12.26 -0.40
C THR A 339 27.40 12.24 -1.92
N GLY A 340 26.36 12.81 -2.54
CA GLY A 340 26.27 12.93 -3.99
C GLY A 340 27.48 13.68 -4.56
N ILE A 341 28.42 12.95 -5.16
CA ILE A 341 29.48 13.54 -5.96
C ILE A 341 28.86 13.85 -7.32
N LYS A 342 28.87 15.12 -7.73
CA LYS A 342 28.37 15.52 -9.06
C LYS A 342 29.01 14.63 -10.13
N GLU A 343 28.21 14.15 -11.08
CA GLU A 343 28.67 13.26 -12.15
C GLU A 343 29.90 13.81 -12.89
N CYS A 344 29.97 15.14 -13.07
CA CYS A 344 31.14 15.81 -13.64
C CYS A 344 32.41 15.66 -12.78
N ASN A 345 32.28 15.71 -11.44
CA ASN A 345 33.40 15.52 -10.53
C ASN A 345 33.86 14.05 -10.47
N LEU A 346 32.92 13.10 -10.55
CA LEU A 346 33.20 11.67 -10.65
C LEU A 346 33.90 11.31 -11.97
N LYS A 347 33.42 11.86 -13.09
CA LYS A 347 34.08 11.73 -14.40
C LYS A 347 35.48 12.33 -14.37
N ASN A 348 35.66 13.52 -13.79
CA ASN A 348 36.98 14.16 -13.67
C ASN A 348 37.95 13.34 -12.81
N LEU A 349 37.50 12.83 -11.65
CA LEU A 349 38.29 11.94 -10.80
C LEU A 349 38.67 10.64 -11.53
N PHE A 350 37.74 10.07 -12.30
CA PHE A 350 37.98 8.88 -13.09
C PHE A 350 39.06 9.11 -14.15
N TYR A 351 38.86 10.09 -15.02
CA TYR A 351 39.82 10.39 -16.08
C TYR A 351 41.18 10.77 -15.49
N PHE A 352 41.22 11.55 -14.41
CA PHE A 352 42.46 11.86 -13.71
C PHE A 352 43.16 10.60 -13.19
N SER A 353 42.43 9.70 -12.51
CA SER A 353 43.00 8.44 -12.00
C SER A 353 43.46 7.50 -13.12
N LEU A 354 42.73 7.44 -14.23
CA LEU A 354 43.07 6.64 -15.40
C LEU A 354 44.31 7.21 -16.11
N THR A 355 44.37 8.53 -16.28
CA THR A 355 45.54 9.22 -16.84
C THR A 355 46.77 9.02 -15.94
N LEU A 356 46.60 9.07 -14.61
CA LEU A 356 47.68 8.82 -13.65
C LEU A 356 48.19 7.37 -13.74
N MET A 357 47.27 6.39 -13.83
CA MET A 357 47.61 4.98 -14.03
C MET A 357 48.31 4.76 -15.37
N ALA A 358 47.80 5.34 -16.47
CA ALA A 358 48.42 5.26 -17.79
C ALA A 358 49.80 5.93 -17.81
N ALA A 359 49.96 7.11 -17.20
CA ALA A 359 51.23 7.79 -17.08
C ALA A 359 52.23 6.97 -16.24
N SER A 360 51.79 6.37 -15.14
CA SER A 360 52.62 5.48 -14.32
C SER A 360 53.05 4.22 -15.08
N PHE A 361 52.17 3.67 -15.93
CA PHE A 361 52.49 2.56 -16.81
C PHE A 361 53.53 2.96 -17.86
N ILE A 362 53.36 4.11 -18.52
CA ILE A 362 54.32 4.63 -19.51
C ILE A 362 55.67 4.93 -18.86
N LEU A 363 55.68 5.50 -17.65
CA LEU A 363 56.90 5.72 -16.86
C LEU A 363 57.58 4.39 -16.48
N ALA A 364 56.81 3.37 -16.08
CA ALA A 364 57.35 2.04 -15.81
C ALA A 364 57.92 1.40 -17.09
N LEU A 365 57.27 1.60 -18.23
CA LEU A 365 57.71 1.12 -19.55
C LEU A 365 58.97 1.83 -20.01
N ALA A 366 59.06 3.15 -19.81
CA ALA A 366 60.22 3.96 -20.11
C ALA A 366 61.40 3.62 -19.19
N PHE A 367 61.15 3.42 -17.89
CA PHE A 367 62.16 2.96 -16.93
C PHE A 367 62.65 1.54 -17.26
N TYR A 368 61.74 0.66 -17.66
CA TYR A 368 62.10 -0.68 -18.15
C TYR A 368 62.91 -0.61 -19.45
N ALA A 369 62.52 0.25 -20.40
CA ALA A 369 63.27 0.45 -21.64
C ALA A 369 64.67 1.03 -21.37
N LEU A 370 64.81 2.01 -20.48
CA LEU A 370 66.09 2.61 -20.10
C LEU A 370 67.02 1.62 -19.38
N ASN A 371 66.50 0.86 -18.40
CA ASN A 371 67.28 -0.16 -17.69
C ASN A 371 67.56 -1.39 -18.56
N GLY A 372 66.63 -1.75 -19.45
CA GLY A 372 66.81 -2.79 -20.46
C GLY A 372 67.89 -2.40 -21.48
N PHE A 373 67.96 -1.12 -21.87
CA PHE A 373 69.00 -0.60 -22.76
C PHE A 373 70.39 -0.60 -22.09
N GLN A 374 70.49 -0.23 -20.80
CA GLN A 374 71.74 -0.39 -20.03
C GLN A 374 72.16 -1.86 -19.87
N SER A 375 71.18 -2.75 -19.63
CA SER A 375 71.43 -4.19 -19.50
C SER A 375 71.89 -4.81 -20.82
N ILE A 376 71.31 -4.40 -21.95
CA ILE A 376 71.71 -4.84 -23.30
C ILE A 376 73.08 -4.27 -23.67
N MET A 377 73.38 -3.01 -23.35
CA MET A 377 74.72 -2.44 -23.56
C MET A 377 75.79 -3.15 -22.73
N SER A 378 75.47 -3.56 -21.50
CA SER A 378 76.36 -4.38 -20.68
C SER A 378 76.53 -5.81 -21.23
N LEU A 379 75.53 -6.33 -21.94
CA LEU A 379 75.58 -7.63 -22.63
C LEU A 379 76.43 -7.60 -23.91
N TYR A 380 76.49 -6.47 -24.61
CA TYR A 380 77.40 -6.30 -25.77
C TYR A 380 78.88 -6.18 -25.38
N GLN A 381 79.20 -5.94 -24.10
CA GLN A 381 80.58 -5.94 -23.59
C GLN A 381 81.03 -7.30 -23.03
N ILE A 382 80.15 -8.31 -22.99
CA ILE A 382 80.45 -9.62 -22.42
C ILE A 382 80.53 -10.63 -23.57
N GLU A 383 81.74 -11.12 -23.84
CA GLU A 383 81.98 -12.27 -24.72
C GLU A 383 81.01 -13.42 -24.41
N PHE A 384 80.49 -14.02 -25.47
CA PHE A 384 79.58 -15.17 -25.46
C PHE A 384 80.20 -16.35 -24.69
N SER A 385 79.94 -16.42 -23.38
CA SER A 385 80.09 -17.64 -22.60
C SER A 385 78.76 -17.98 -21.93
N LEU A 386 78.22 -19.15 -22.31
CA LEU A 386 77.04 -19.76 -21.70
C LEU A 386 77.39 -20.22 -20.28
N SER A 387 77.40 -19.29 -19.32
CA SER A 387 77.46 -19.63 -17.90
C SER A 387 76.05 -19.62 -17.28
N PRO A 388 75.77 -20.47 -16.26
CA PRO A 388 74.47 -20.54 -15.59
C PRO A 388 73.99 -19.21 -14.96
N LYS A 389 74.90 -18.25 -14.74
CA LYS A 389 74.55 -16.91 -14.21
C LYS A 389 73.76 -16.06 -15.20
N ASN A 390 73.91 -16.29 -16.52
CA ASN A 390 73.20 -15.51 -17.54
C ASN A 390 71.73 -15.94 -17.71
N ILE A 391 71.39 -17.18 -17.36
CA ILE A 391 70.01 -17.69 -17.35
C ILE A 391 69.18 -17.04 -16.23
N VAL A 392 69.81 -16.72 -15.08
CA VAL A 392 69.17 -16.03 -13.96
C VAL A 392 68.82 -14.57 -14.30
N ILE A 393 69.62 -13.92 -15.14
CA ILE A 393 69.34 -12.56 -15.64
C ILE A 393 68.17 -12.58 -16.63
N LEU A 394 68.10 -13.61 -17.49
CA LEU A 394 66.95 -13.86 -18.36
C LEU A 394 65.66 -14.16 -17.56
N LEU A 395 65.73 -14.96 -16.51
CA LEU A 395 64.60 -15.21 -15.60
C LEU A 395 64.15 -13.96 -14.83
N LYS A 396 65.07 -13.09 -14.41
CA LYS A 396 64.73 -11.79 -13.81
C LYS A 396 64.01 -10.88 -14.80
N SER A 397 64.39 -10.88 -16.09
CA SER A 397 63.69 -10.09 -17.13
C SER A 397 62.28 -10.63 -17.46
N GLY A 398 62.05 -11.94 -17.31
CA GLY A 398 60.71 -12.54 -17.46
C GLY A 398 59.73 -12.13 -16.36
N SER A 399 60.21 -11.95 -15.12
CA SER A 399 59.37 -11.55 -13.98
C SER A 399 58.79 -10.14 -14.11
N SER A 400 59.52 -9.21 -14.73
CA SER A 400 59.06 -7.85 -15.03
C SER A 400 57.99 -7.79 -16.13
N ALA A 401 58.08 -8.65 -17.14
CA ALA A 401 57.07 -8.72 -18.20
C ALA A 401 55.72 -9.23 -17.63
N ILE A 402 55.76 -10.21 -16.73
CA ILE A 402 54.56 -10.71 -16.03
C ILE A 402 53.92 -9.61 -15.18
N LEU A 403 54.71 -8.81 -14.46
CA LEU A 403 54.21 -7.67 -13.67
C LEU A 403 53.52 -6.62 -14.55
N MET A 404 54.04 -6.35 -15.75
CA MET A 404 53.42 -5.42 -16.71
C MET A 404 52.09 -5.94 -17.25
N VAL A 405 51.97 -7.25 -17.51
CA VAL A 405 50.71 -7.88 -17.91
C VAL A 405 49.68 -7.83 -16.77
N ILE A 406 50.08 -8.14 -15.53
CA ILE A 406 49.21 -8.02 -14.35
C ILE A 406 48.72 -6.58 -14.19
N PHE A 407 49.61 -5.59 -14.33
CA PHE A 407 49.24 -4.18 -14.22
C PHE A 407 48.26 -3.75 -15.31
N ALA A 408 48.48 -4.18 -16.56
CA ALA A 408 47.54 -3.91 -17.66
C ALA A 408 46.15 -4.50 -17.40
N LEU A 409 46.08 -5.73 -16.87
CA LEU A 409 44.81 -6.37 -16.48
C LEU A 409 44.10 -5.58 -15.36
N PHE A 410 44.84 -5.06 -14.39
CA PHE A 410 44.28 -4.20 -13.34
C PHE A 410 43.74 -2.88 -13.88
N VAL A 411 44.40 -2.24 -14.84
CA VAL A 411 43.91 -1.02 -15.49
C VAL A 411 42.59 -1.28 -16.22
N VAL A 412 42.50 -2.39 -16.98
CA VAL A 412 41.26 -2.77 -17.68
C VAL A 412 40.15 -3.12 -16.67
N PHE A 413 40.49 -3.83 -15.59
CA PHE A 413 39.53 -4.15 -14.53
C PHE A 413 38.98 -2.89 -13.85
N TYR A 414 39.86 -1.97 -13.50
CA TYR A 414 39.50 -0.67 -12.91
C TYR A 414 38.59 0.13 -13.83
N TYR A 415 38.93 0.19 -15.13
CA TYR A 415 38.10 0.83 -16.15
C TYR A 415 36.68 0.23 -16.20
N ARG A 416 36.57 -1.10 -16.23
CA ARG A 416 35.27 -1.81 -16.31
C ARG A 416 34.40 -1.60 -15.08
N ILE A 417 34.98 -1.66 -13.88
CA ILE A 417 34.29 -1.36 -12.62
C ILE A 417 33.72 0.06 -12.65
N PHE A 418 34.55 1.02 -13.02
CA PHE A 418 34.17 2.43 -12.93
C PHE A 418 33.18 2.83 -14.02
N HIS A 419 33.33 2.31 -15.24
CA HIS A 419 32.33 2.49 -16.31
C HIS A 419 30.97 1.96 -15.87
N ARG A 420 30.93 0.79 -15.25
CA ARG A 420 29.68 0.20 -14.76
C ARG A 420 29.08 0.97 -13.60
N LEU A 421 29.90 1.48 -12.68
CA LEU A 421 29.45 2.41 -11.63
C LEU A 421 28.88 3.72 -12.21
N LEU A 422 29.41 4.22 -13.33
CA LEU A 422 28.90 5.43 -14.01
C LEU A 422 27.59 5.19 -14.76
N VAL A 423 27.41 4.01 -15.38
CA VAL A 423 26.22 3.70 -16.20
C VAL A 423 25.09 3.08 -15.37
N GLU A 424 25.40 2.12 -14.50
CA GLU A 424 24.41 1.35 -13.73
C GLU A 424 24.22 1.87 -12.30
N GLY A 425 25.13 2.71 -11.80
CA GLY A 425 25.02 3.36 -10.48
C GLY A 425 25.31 2.48 -9.27
N GLU A 426 25.42 1.15 -9.43
CA GLU A 426 25.77 0.21 -8.37
C GLU A 426 26.41 -1.09 -8.91
N ILE A 427 27.14 -1.80 -8.05
CA ILE A 427 27.57 -3.20 -8.28
C ILE A 427 26.89 -4.03 -7.19
N THR A 428 25.84 -4.75 -7.55
CA THR A 428 24.90 -5.35 -6.59
C THR A 428 25.41 -6.62 -5.91
N SER A 429 26.45 -7.28 -6.45
CA SER A 429 26.98 -8.51 -5.84
C SER A 429 28.48 -8.71 -6.03
N LYS A 430 29.10 -9.43 -5.07
CA LYS A 430 30.50 -9.87 -5.17
C LYS A 430 30.79 -10.70 -6.43
N LYS A 431 29.78 -11.43 -6.91
CA LYS A 431 29.87 -12.25 -8.13
C LYS A 431 29.99 -11.38 -9.39
N GLU A 432 29.24 -10.28 -9.45
CA GLU A 432 29.36 -9.32 -10.55
C GLU A 432 30.73 -8.65 -10.57
N LEU A 433 31.26 -8.29 -9.41
CA LEU A 433 32.59 -7.68 -9.30
C LEU A 433 33.69 -8.62 -9.82
N ILE A 434 33.59 -9.92 -9.55
CA ILE A 434 34.53 -10.94 -10.05
C ILE A 434 34.42 -11.11 -11.58
N LEU A 435 33.20 -11.05 -12.14
CA LEU A 435 32.97 -11.19 -13.58
C LEU A 435 33.49 -10.00 -14.41
N LEU A 436 33.78 -8.87 -13.77
CA LEU A 436 34.34 -7.69 -14.44
C LEU A 436 35.84 -7.82 -14.71
N PHE A 437 36.55 -8.75 -14.07
CA PHE A 437 37.97 -8.98 -14.30
C PHE A 437 38.20 -9.55 -15.72
N PRO A 438 39.19 -9.04 -16.48
CA PRO A 438 39.44 -9.52 -17.84
C PRO A 438 39.69 -11.03 -17.89
N GLY A 439 39.05 -11.74 -18.83
CA GLY A 439 39.18 -13.19 -19.00
C GLY A 439 38.33 -14.06 -18.05
N ILE A 440 37.89 -13.57 -16.88
CA ILE A 440 37.09 -14.39 -15.95
C ILE A 440 35.71 -14.72 -16.51
N LYS A 441 35.07 -13.79 -17.22
CA LYS A 441 33.77 -14.02 -17.88
C LYS A 441 33.86 -15.14 -18.94
N GLU A 442 34.94 -15.16 -19.72
CA GLU A 442 35.21 -16.16 -20.77
C GLU A 442 35.51 -17.54 -20.16
N VAL A 443 36.33 -17.59 -19.11
CA VAL A 443 36.57 -18.83 -18.36
C VAL A 443 35.27 -19.35 -17.73
N TYR A 444 34.45 -18.46 -17.16
CA TYR A 444 33.18 -18.82 -16.55
C TYR A 444 32.14 -19.31 -17.57
N SER A 445 32.10 -18.74 -18.79
CA SER A 445 31.23 -19.20 -19.88
C SER A 445 31.71 -20.52 -20.47
N MET A 446 33.03 -20.72 -20.60
CA MET A 446 33.64 -21.99 -21.02
C MET A 446 33.32 -23.12 -20.04
N ILE A 447 33.42 -22.88 -18.73
CA ILE A 447 33.09 -23.88 -17.69
C ILE A 447 31.58 -24.21 -17.69
N LYS A 448 30.71 -23.27 -18.06
CA LYS A 448 29.26 -23.48 -18.15
C LYS A 448 28.77 -24.03 -19.49
N GLY A 449 29.66 -24.33 -20.44
CA GLY A 449 29.28 -24.91 -21.75
C GLY A 449 28.57 -23.94 -22.70
N GLY A 450 28.63 -22.63 -22.44
CA GLY A 450 28.06 -21.62 -23.33
C GLY A 450 29.04 -21.25 -24.43
N LYS A 451 28.66 -21.41 -25.70
CA LYS A 451 29.41 -20.84 -26.82
C LYS A 451 29.57 -19.33 -26.62
N PRO A 452 30.76 -18.75 -26.86
CA PRO A 452 30.89 -17.30 -26.91
C PRO A 452 30.06 -16.79 -28.08
N ASN A 453 29.08 -15.91 -27.79
CA ASN A 453 28.51 -15.07 -28.82
C ASN A 453 29.49 -13.93 -29.05
N ASP A 454 29.87 -13.76 -30.31
CA ASP A 454 30.62 -12.62 -30.83
C ASP A 454 29.83 -11.32 -30.58
N ASP A 455 30.49 -10.34 -29.95
CA ASP A 455 30.18 -8.91 -30.09
C ASP A 455 31.03 -8.36 -31.24
#